data_AF-A0A439D2Z1-F1
#
_entry.id   AF-A0A439D2Z1-F1
#
_cell.length_a   1.000
_cell.length_b   1.000
_cell.length_c   1.000
_cell.angle_alpha   90.00
_cell.angle_beta   90.00
_cell.angle_gamma   90.00
#
_symmetry.space_group_name_H-M   'P 1'
#
loop_
_entity.id
_entity.type
_entity.pdbx_description
1 polymer ?
#
loop_
_entity_poly.entity_id
_entity_poly.type
_entity_poly.pdbx_seq_one_letter_code
_entity_poly.pdbx_strand_id
1 'polypeptide(L)'
;YSFVVSNLGVLDGGGGDAESWGIAHSVFAISAEVVGAAFQVSPISVKGGALCVSCSWQDCVVDAGLAGAVVADLDLWLRFLGKP
;
A
#
# COMPACT_ATOMS: atom_id res chain seq x y z
N TYR A 1 16.81 1.11 -9.08
CA TYR A 1 15.60 1.95 -9.01
C TYR A 1 15.54 2.65 -7.66
N SER A 2 15.03 3.87 -7.61
CA SER A 2 14.76 4.60 -6.36
C SER A 2 13.39 4.22 -5.82
N PHE A 3 13.25 4.24 -4.49
CA PHE A 3 12.01 3.91 -3.80
C PHE A 3 11.65 5.03 -2.84
N VAL A 4 10.35 5.29 -2.70
CA VAL A 4 9.82 6.07 -1.60
C VAL A 4 8.73 5.26 -0.90
N VAL A 5 8.75 5.28 0.43
CA VAL A 5 7.74 4.63 1.27
C VAL A 5 7.04 5.71 2.08
N SER A 6 5.72 5.77 1.98
CA SER A 6 4.89 6.69 2.77
C SER A 6 3.84 5.90 3.51
N ASN A 7 3.99 5.82 4.84
CA ASN A 7 3.17 4.97 5.70
C ASN A 7 2.23 5.84 6.54
N LEU A 8 0.91 5.61 6.42
CA LEU A 8 -0.11 6.31 7.22
C LEU A 8 -0.47 5.57 8.53
N GLY A 9 0.08 4.38 8.75
CA GLY A 9 -0.14 3.59 9.96
C GLY A 9 -1.53 2.97 10.01
N VAL A 10 -2.14 3.05 11.19
CA VAL A 10 -3.44 2.45 11.49
C VAL A 10 -4.48 3.56 11.63
N LEU A 11 -5.46 3.56 10.73
CA LEU A 11 -6.63 4.40 10.81
C LEU A 11 -7.59 3.83 11.87
N ASP A 12 -7.99 4.65 12.85
CA ASP A 12 -9.14 4.32 13.70
C ASP A 12 -10.43 4.55 12.90
N GLY A 13 -10.98 3.46 12.37
CA GLY A 13 -12.12 3.48 11.45
C GLY A 13 -13.48 3.71 12.11
N GLY A 14 -13.53 3.90 13.43
CA GLY A 14 -14.79 3.97 14.18
C GLY A 14 -15.50 2.63 14.28
N GLY A 15 -16.83 2.65 14.47
CA GLY A 15 -17.65 1.43 14.56
C GLY A 15 -17.85 0.86 15.97
N GLY A 16 -17.68 1.67 17.02
CA GLY A 16 -17.77 1.22 18.42
C GLY A 16 -19.17 0.76 18.86
N ASP A 17 -20.22 1.25 18.20
CA ASP A 17 -21.62 0.91 18.48
C ASP A 17 -22.26 0.20 17.29
N ALA A 18 -23.17 -0.74 17.56
CA ALA A 18 -23.81 -1.60 16.54
C ALA A 18 -24.58 -0.84 15.43
N GLU A 19 -24.92 0.43 15.64
CA GLU A 19 -25.61 1.29 14.66
C GLU A 19 -24.72 2.38 14.04
N SER A 20 -23.41 2.37 14.30
CA SER A 20 -22.48 3.38 13.77
C SER A 20 -21.84 2.91 12.46
N TRP A 21 -21.69 3.84 11.49
CA TRP A 21 -20.87 3.59 10.31
C TRP A 21 -19.39 3.52 10.71
N GLY A 22 -18.67 2.58 10.11
CA GLY A 22 -17.23 2.41 10.31
C GLY A 22 -16.52 2.03 9.03
N ILE A 23 -15.22 2.28 8.99
CA ILE A 23 -14.36 1.99 7.85
C ILE A 23 -13.81 0.57 8.01
N ALA A 24 -14.18 -0.34 7.11
CA ALA A 24 -13.67 -1.70 7.11
C ALA A 24 -12.35 -1.84 6.32
N HIS A 25 -12.15 -1.00 5.31
CA HIS A 25 -11.01 -1.05 4.40
C HIS A 25 -10.57 0.36 3.99
N SER A 26 -9.26 0.55 3.85
CA SER A 26 -8.66 1.78 3.36
C SER A 26 -7.58 1.49 2.32
N VAL A 27 -7.43 2.40 1.36
CA VAL A 27 -6.35 2.39 0.37
C VAL A 27 -5.75 3.79 0.33
N PHE A 28 -4.44 3.85 0.41
CA PHE A 28 -3.67 5.08 0.27
C PHE A 28 -2.78 4.94 -0.95
N ALA A 29 -2.81 5.93 -1.83
CA ALA A 29 -1.95 6.00 -3.00
C ALA A 29 -1.50 7.43 -3.21
N ILE A 30 -0.31 7.58 -3.79
CA ILE A 30 0.24 8.86 -4.18
C ILE A 30 0.53 8.82 -5.68
N SER A 31 0.29 9.97 -6.33
CA SER A 31 0.97 10.46 -7.52
C SER A 31 2.22 9.68 -7.91
N ALA A 32 2.20 8.80 -8.91
CA ALA A 32 3.44 8.54 -9.61
C ALA A 32 3.82 9.86 -10.28
N GLU A 33 4.96 10.46 -9.92
CA GLU A 33 5.45 11.73 -10.49
C GLU A 33 6.71 11.49 -11.31
N VAL A 34 6.85 12.18 -12.45
CA VAL A 34 7.97 11.96 -13.39
C VAL A 34 9.30 12.32 -12.76
N VAL A 35 9.30 13.32 -11.86
CA VAL A 35 10.48 13.79 -11.11
C VAL A 35 10.59 13.09 -9.74
N GLY A 36 9.80 12.03 -9.51
CA GLY A 36 9.73 11.29 -8.25
C GLY A 36 10.61 10.04 -8.19
N ALA A 37 10.40 9.23 -7.16
CA ALA A 37 11.00 7.90 -7.08
C ALA A 37 10.38 6.98 -8.15
N ALA A 38 11.16 6.00 -8.63
CA ALA A 38 10.68 5.05 -9.64
C ALA A 38 9.51 4.19 -9.13
N PHE A 39 9.58 3.81 -7.85
CA PHE A 39 8.53 3.07 -7.16
C PHE A 39 8.11 3.79 -5.89
N GLN A 40 6.81 3.79 -5.66
CA GLN A 40 6.19 4.46 -4.54
C GLN A 40 5.28 3.48 -3.82
N VAL A 41 5.59 3.19 -2.55
CA VAL A 41 4.90 2.19 -1.74
C VAL A 41 4.15 2.88 -0.61
N SER A 42 2.84 2.68 -0.58
CA SER A 42 1.93 3.42 0.30
C SER A 42 1.10 2.45 1.17
N PRO A 43 1.65 1.98 2.31
CA PRO A 43 0.92 1.16 3.26
C PRO A 43 -0.06 1.97 4.12
N ILE A 44 -1.22 1.37 4.38
CA ILE A 44 -2.24 1.83 5.33
C ILE A 44 -3.00 0.61 5.89
N SER A 45 -3.52 0.73 7.11
CA SER A 45 -4.45 -0.27 7.66
C SER A 45 -5.60 0.41 8.38
N VAL A 46 -6.68 -0.33 8.61
CA VAL A 46 -7.72 0.05 9.56
C VAL A 46 -7.54 -0.80 10.81
N LYS A 47 -7.80 -0.23 12.00
CA LYS A 47 -7.73 -0.95 13.27
C LYS A 47 -8.59 -2.23 13.23
N GLY A 48 -7.96 -3.37 13.52
CA GLY A 48 -8.62 -4.69 13.46
C GLY A 48 -8.83 -5.25 12.03
N GLY A 49 -8.47 -4.48 11.00
CA GLY A 49 -8.53 -4.88 9.60
C GLY A 49 -7.17 -5.35 9.06
N ALA A 50 -7.13 -5.59 7.75
CA ALA A 50 -5.91 -5.98 7.06
C ALA A 50 -4.98 -4.79 6.74
N LEU A 51 -3.69 -5.07 6.58
CA LEU A 51 -2.74 -4.16 5.94
C LEU A 51 -3.04 -4.11 4.44
N CYS A 52 -3.28 -2.91 3.91
CA CYS A 52 -3.37 -2.63 2.50
C CYS A 52 -2.09 -1.91 2.05
N VAL A 53 -1.47 -2.39 0.97
CA VAL A 53 -0.28 -1.74 0.39
C VAL A 53 -0.56 -1.45 -1.06
N SER A 54 -0.50 -0.17 -1.45
CA SER A 54 -0.46 0.21 -2.86
C SER A 54 0.99 0.40 -3.31
N CYS A 55 1.25 0.08 -4.57
CA CYS A 55 2.51 0.38 -5.23
C CYS A 55 2.19 1.11 -6.54
N SER A 56 2.73 2.31 -6.70
CA SER A 56 2.61 3.10 -7.93
C SER A 56 3.98 3.30 -8.59
N TRP A 57 3.95 3.37 -9.91
CA TRP A 57 5.11 3.65 -10.76
C TRP A 57 4.67 4.49 -11.95
N GLN A 58 5.63 5.14 -12.59
CA GLN A 58 5.37 5.90 -13.80
C GLN A 58 5.22 4.99 -15.01
N ASP A 59 4.06 5.07 -15.67
CA ASP A 59 3.84 4.42 -16.95
C ASP A 59 4.82 4.95 -18.00
N CYS A 60 5.21 4.10 -18.95
CA CYS A 60 6.24 4.36 -19.96
C CYS A 60 7.68 4.62 -19.44
N VAL A 61 7.89 4.85 -18.14
CA VAL A 61 9.23 5.05 -17.52
C VAL A 61 9.73 3.78 -16.87
N VAL A 62 8.85 3.09 -16.14
CA VAL A 62 9.14 1.79 -15.54
C VAL A 62 8.49 0.71 -16.39
N ASP A 63 9.29 -0.28 -16.79
CA ASP A 63 8.78 -1.45 -17.50
C ASP A 63 7.69 -2.16 -16.68
N ALA A 64 6.57 -2.48 -17.32
CA ALA A 64 5.43 -3.09 -16.63
C ALA A 64 5.74 -4.50 -16.10
N GLY A 65 6.61 -5.26 -16.78
CA GLY A 65 7.06 -6.56 -16.32
C GLY A 65 7.90 -6.44 -15.06
N LEU A 66 8.84 -5.50 -15.03
CA LEU A 66 9.61 -5.17 -13.83
C LEU A 66 8.70 -4.70 -12.70
N ALA A 67 7.76 -3.80 -12.96
CA ALA A 67 6.84 -3.31 -11.94
C ALA A 67 5.99 -4.43 -11.35
N GLY A 68 5.46 -5.31 -12.22
CA GLY A 68 4.73 -6.51 -11.78
C GLY A 68 5.59 -7.44 -10.92
N ALA A 69 6.86 -7.65 -11.29
CA ALA A 69 7.79 -8.46 -10.50
C ALA A 69 8.08 -7.84 -9.12
N VAL A 70 8.29 -6.52 -9.05
CA VAL A 70 8.50 -5.81 -7.77
C VAL A 70 7.27 -5.93 -6.86
N VAL A 71 6.06 -5.78 -7.41
CA VAL A 71 4.81 -5.94 -6.66
C VAL A 71 4.64 -7.38 -6.17
N ALA A 72 4.94 -8.38 -7.01
CA ALA A 72 4.86 -9.79 -6.65
C ALA A 72 5.85 -10.15 -5.52
N ASP A 73 7.10 -9.68 -5.61
CA ASP A 73 8.10 -9.88 -4.57
C ASP A 73 7.68 -9.19 -3.27
N LEU A 74 7.13 -7.98 -3.34
CA LEU A 74 6.64 -7.26 -2.16
C LEU A 74 5.51 -8.04 -1.46
N ASP A 75 4.53 -8.56 -2.20
CA ASP A 75 3.45 -9.40 -1.66
C ASP A 75 4.01 -10.69 -1.02
N LEU A 76 4.95 -11.37 -1.70
CA LEU A 76 5.60 -12.58 -1.19
C LEU A 76 6.29 -12.31 0.15
N TRP A 77 7.10 -11.24 0.23
CA TRP A 77 7.82 -10.88 1.44
C TRP A 77 6.88 -10.47 2.58
N LEU A 78 5.84 -9.68 2.31
CA LEU A 78 4.86 -9.29 3.33
C LEU A 78 4.11 -10.50 3.88
N ARG A 79 3.72 -11.45 3.03
CA ARG A 79 3.11 -12.70 3.47
C ARG A 79 4.07 -13.57 4.27
N PHE A 80 5.34 -13.61 3.87
CA PHE A 80 6.36 -14.37 4.60
C PHE A 80 6.59 -13.78 6.00
N LEU A 81 6.74 -12.46 6.12
CA LEU A 81 6.97 -11.76 7.38
C LEU A 81 5.73 -11.74 8.28
N GLY A 82 4.53 -11.76 7.70
CA GLY A 82 3.26 -11.81 8.43
C GLY A 82 2.85 -13.21 8.89
N LYS A 83 3.70 -14.24 8.68
CA LYS A 83 3.44 -15.58 9.25
C LYS A 83 3.54 -15.50 10.78
N PRO A 84 2.60 -16.13 11.52
CA PRO A 84 2.63 -16.17 12.99
C PRO A 84 3.81 -16.98 13.53
#